data_AF-A0A9X1HCQ5-F1
#
_entry.id   AF-A0A9X1HCQ5-F1
#
_cell.length_a   1.000
_cell.length_b   1.000
_cell.length_c   1.000
_cell.angle_alpha   90.00
_cell.angle_beta   90.00
_cell.angle_gamma   90.00
#
_symmetry.space_group_name_H-M   'P 1'
#
loop_
_entity.id
_entity.type
_entity.pdbx_description
1 polymer ?
#
loop_
_entity_poly.entity_id
_entity_poly.type
_entity_poly.pdbx_seq_one_letter_code
_entity_poly.pdbx_strand_id
1 'polypeptide(L)'
;MESNLPSITIEGTAFLVDVIKQELRENASQQNIIKIKDMLYVGHGYKFQYDTSTKNAATFEAISDFGDTSHIKDVTIPNLADIDPLRTAEKYNLKIEDIKGKSDFELSLKKGSSLHLRVTDKVLPVLKIDGHDFYVDMESDKLRPKDDSNSKGIDFSTISEYYDRTVQAYIIPYNPKTREFQEVDHDAITEIPKEIIMVQFPHQIELDRVGWNMKHGFGPGYAVDENRLQLHFTAETLPWNKTNIPESIARNIEELKTEKNAKTNDPQNPIDLTAYEMRVNKGILPTINIAGHTFYVDIRMDKLRPKDDFLSKGIVFSEIENYYDLDKRCYTIPYNPKTHEFQEPDYRDIKEFPKDLIAVQFPSERLLDRIGWNRHYGFELTHGLAGNGLKLQFTAKRIPWEKTILADVIKSNLKTGKSANENDRKQQSNQQEKSSSKGRKM
;
A
#
# COMPACT_ATOMS: atom_id res chain seq x y z
N MET A 1 -15.21 23.93 47.27
CA MET A 1 -13.88 23.40 47.64
C MET A 1 -12.92 23.62 46.47
N GLU A 2 -12.48 24.86 46.24
CA GLU A 2 -11.50 25.20 45.18
C GLU A 2 -10.06 25.30 45.72
N SER A 3 -9.86 25.16 47.03
CA SER A 3 -8.65 25.64 47.73
C SER A 3 -7.40 24.76 47.64
N ASN A 4 -7.29 23.83 46.68
CA ASN A 4 -6.13 22.92 46.57
C ASN A 4 -5.93 22.34 45.14
N LEU A 5 -6.24 23.09 44.08
CA LEU A 5 -5.94 22.63 42.72
C LEU A 5 -4.44 22.80 42.43
N PRO A 6 -3.78 21.82 41.79
CA PRO A 6 -2.39 21.99 41.36
C PRO A 6 -2.29 23.07 40.29
N SER A 7 -1.13 23.72 40.23
CA SER A 7 -0.83 24.74 39.23
C SER A 7 0.28 24.31 38.29
N ILE A 8 0.14 24.63 37.01
CA ILE A 8 1.19 24.52 36.01
C ILE A 8 1.51 25.90 35.43
N THR A 9 2.73 26.09 34.96
CA THR A 9 3.15 27.32 34.29
C THR A 9 3.36 27.06 32.81
N ILE A 10 2.69 27.84 31.96
CA ILE A 10 2.78 27.77 30.51
C ILE A 10 3.23 29.15 30.02
N GLU A 11 4.42 29.24 29.42
CA GLU A 11 4.97 30.50 28.88
C GLU A 11 4.87 31.69 29.87
N GLY A 12 5.14 31.43 31.15
CA GLY A 12 5.10 32.45 32.21
C GLY A 12 3.71 32.73 32.81
N THR A 13 2.63 32.15 32.27
CA THR A 13 1.28 32.25 32.83
C THR A 13 0.97 31.03 33.72
N ALA A 14 0.49 31.28 34.94
CA ALA A 14 0.10 30.22 35.87
C ALA A 14 -1.38 29.82 35.68
N PHE A 15 -1.61 28.52 35.52
CA PHE A 15 -2.94 27.92 35.38
C PHE A 15 -3.20 26.91 36.49
N LEU A 16 -4.39 26.97 37.10
CA LEU A 16 -4.93 25.92 37.95
C LEU A 16 -5.49 24.80 37.07
N VAL A 17 -5.16 23.55 37.39
CA VAL A 17 -5.62 22.37 36.64
C VAL A 17 -6.81 21.75 37.36
N ASP A 18 -7.98 21.77 36.71
CA ASP A 18 -9.19 21.11 37.22
C ASP A 18 -9.41 19.80 36.46
N VAL A 19 -8.98 18.69 37.06
CA VAL A 19 -9.09 17.36 36.46
C VAL A 19 -10.54 16.88 36.30
N ILE A 20 -11.42 17.28 37.23
CA ILE A 20 -12.83 16.88 37.20
C ILE A 20 -13.54 17.54 36.02
N LYS A 21 -13.31 18.84 35.83
CA LYS A 21 -13.88 19.60 34.70
C LYS A 21 -13.07 19.49 33.40
N GLN A 22 -11.85 18.96 33.48
CA GLN A 22 -10.90 18.86 32.36
C GLN A 22 -10.59 20.21 31.72
N GLU A 23 -10.17 21.17 32.55
CA GLU A 23 -9.85 22.53 32.11
C GLU A 23 -8.64 23.13 32.85
N LEU A 24 -7.93 24.01 32.17
CA LEU A 24 -6.93 24.92 32.74
C LEU A 24 -7.59 26.27 32.97
N ARG A 25 -7.53 26.80 34.20
CA ARG A 25 -8.05 28.14 34.54
C ARG A 25 -6.91 29.07 34.90
N GLU A 26 -6.78 30.22 34.25
CA GLU A 26 -5.73 31.19 34.58
C GLU A 26 -5.89 31.66 36.04
N ASN A 27 -4.80 31.62 36.81
CA ASN A 27 -4.84 31.98 38.22
C ASN A 27 -5.21 33.47 38.43
N ALA A 28 -4.75 34.34 37.52
CA ALA A 28 -5.04 35.77 37.53
C ALA A 28 -6.41 36.13 36.93
N SER A 29 -7.04 35.23 36.18
CA SER A 29 -8.33 35.47 35.51
C SER A 29 -9.13 34.18 35.37
N GLN A 30 -10.07 33.94 36.29
CA GLN A 30 -10.86 32.71 36.29
C GLN A 30 -11.78 32.53 35.07
N GLN A 31 -11.98 33.58 34.26
CA GLN A 31 -12.75 33.50 33.01
C GLN A 31 -11.90 33.02 31.83
N ASN A 32 -10.57 33.08 31.94
CA ASN A 32 -9.67 32.57 30.90
C ASN A 32 -9.48 31.05 31.11
N ILE A 33 -10.17 30.27 30.27
CA ILE A 33 -10.27 28.81 30.38
C ILE A 33 -9.75 28.18 29.09
N ILE A 34 -8.87 27.19 29.23
CA ILE A 34 -8.43 26.31 28.14
C ILE A 34 -8.95 24.90 28.43
N LYS A 35 -9.78 24.34 27.53
CA LYS A 35 -10.35 23.01 27.77
C LYS A 35 -9.41 21.93 27.25
N ILE A 36 -9.21 20.88 28.03
CA ILE A 36 -8.33 19.75 27.65
C ILE A 36 -8.83 19.05 26.39
N LYS A 37 -10.14 18.99 26.19
CA LYS A 37 -10.76 18.39 24.98
C LYS A 37 -10.39 19.11 23.67
N ASP A 38 -9.95 20.37 23.75
CA ASP A 38 -9.57 21.17 22.59
C ASP A 38 -8.07 20.98 22.26
N MET A 39 -7.37 20.09 22.99
CA MET A 39 -5.96 19.74 22.82
C MET A 39 -5.81 18.38 22.13
N LEU A 40 -4.68 18.18 21.43
CA LEU A 40 -4.32 16.90 20.84
C LEU A 40 -3.67 16.00 21.90
N TYR A 41 -4.27 14.84 22.17
CA TYR A 41 -3.63 13.83 23.01
C TYR A 41 -2.49 13.13 22.26
N VAL A 42 -1.28 13.16 22.84
CA VAL A 42 -0.04 12.64 22.21
C VAL A 42 0.54 11.43 22.96
N GLY A 43 -0.27 10.74 23.76
CA GLY A 43 0.12 9.52 24.49
C GLY A 43 0.78 9.76 25.84
N HIS A 44 1.56 10.84 25.98
CA HIS A 44 2.25 11.24 27.21
C HIS A 44 1.73 12.57 27.77
N GLY A 45 0.58 13.02 27.28
CA GLY A 45 0.00 14.32 27.63
C GLY A 45 -0.81 14.94 26.51
N TYR A 46 -1.01 16.24 26.62
CA TYR A 46 -1.86 17.04 25.73
C TYR A 46 -1.05 18.16 25.08
N LYS A 47 -0.99 18.14 23.75
CA LYS A 47 -0.32 19.14 22.91
C LYS A 47 -1.34 20.12 22.35
N PHE A 48 -1.02 21.41 22.38
CA PHE A 48 -1.81 22.45 21.74
C PHE A 48 -0.94 23.66 21.39
N GLN A 49 -1.45 24.52 20.53
CA GLN A 49 -0.83 25.79 20.20
C GLN A 49 -1.33 26.85 21.17
N TYR A 50 -0.43 27.49 21.90
CA TYR A 50 -0.72 28.51 22.90
C TYR A 50 -0.35 29.89 22.37
N ASP A 51 -1.28 30.83 22.46
CA ASP A 51 -1.07 32.22 22.09
C ASP A 51 -0.68 33.03 23.33
N THR A 52 0.56 33.54 23.35
CA THR A 52 1.07 34.32 24.49
C THR A 52 0.39 35.69 24.65
N SER A 53 -0.25 36.20 23.60
CA SER A 53 -0.94 37.50 23.60
C SER A 53 -2.30 37.40 24.29
N THR A 54 -3.06 36.36 23.97
CA THR A 54 -4.38 36.09 24.58
C THR A 54 -4.31 35.21 25.81
N LYS A 55 -3.17 34.53 26.02
CA LYS A 55 -2.94 33.53 27.07
C LYS A 55 -3.94 32.38 27.01
N ASN A 56 -4.32 31.97 25.81
CA ASN A 56 -5.27 30.87 25.57
C ASN A 56 -4.76 29.96 24.44
N ALA A 57 -5.48 28.88 24.15
CA ALA A 57 -5.26 28.11 22.93
C ALA A 57 -5.46 29.03 21.70
N ALA A 58 -4.53 28.94 20.77
CA ALA A 58 -4.57 29.69 19.52
C ALA A 58 -5.79 29.28 18.70
N THR A 59 -6.52 30.27 18.18
CA THR A 59 -7.63 30.01 17.27
C THR A 59 -7.10 29.65 15.88
N PHE A 60 -7.91 28.98 15.07
CA PHE A 60 -7.52 28.64 13.70
C PHE A 60 -7.10 29.88 12.91
N GLU A 61 -7.79 31.00 13.07
CA GLU A 61 -7.47 32.27 12.41
C GLU A 61 -6.04 32.72 12.74
N ALA A 62 -5.67 32.71 14.03
CA ALA A 62 -4.33 33.09 14.49
C ALA A 62 -3.21 32.18 13.97
N ILE A 63 -3.52 30.93 13.64
CA ILE A 63 -2.57 29.94 13.11
C ILE A 63 -2.50 29.99 11.57
N SER A 64 -3.60 30.40 10.92
CA SER A 64 -3.75 30.37 9.46
C SER A 64 -3.28 31.65 8.75
N ASP A 65 -3.13 32.75 9.48
CA ASP A 65 -2.63 33.99 8.91
C ASP A 65 -1.14 33.86 8.54
N PHE A 66 -0.78 34.25 7.31
CA PHE A 66 0.61 34.44 6.86
C PHE A 66 1.34 35.59 7.58
N GLY A 67 0.85 36.00 8.77
CA GLY A 67 1.38 37.05 9.62
C GLY A 67 2.46 36.54 10.59
N ASP A 68 2.85 37.39 11.52
CA ASP A 68 3.86 37.05 12.53
C ASP A 68 3.28 36.07 13.57
N THR A 69 3.73 34.81 13.53
CA THR A 69 3.34 33.74 14.47
C THR A 69 4.31 33.61 15.66
N SER A 70 5.20 34.57 15.89
CA SER A 70 6.19 34.54 16.98
C SER A 70 5.59 34.39 18.38
N HIS A 71 4.35 34.83 18.56
CA HIS A 71 3.55 34.75 19.79
C HIS A 71 2.83 33.40 19.97
N ILE A 72 2.84 32.53 18.96
CA ILE A 72 2.26 31.19 19.02
C ILE A 72 3.35 30.18 19.42
N LYS A 73 3.10 29.42 20.49
CA LYS A 73 4.02 28.43 21.03
C LYS A 73 3.39 27.04 21.03
N ASP A 74 4.13 26.05 20.56
CA ASP A 74 3.76 24.64 20.73
C ASP A 74 4.00 24.23 22.18
N VAL A 75 2.93 23.92 22.90
CA VAL A 75 2.96 23.54 24.32
C VAL A 75 2.48 22.11 24.48
N THR A 76 3.13 21.36 25.37
CA THR A 76 2.65 20.04 25.80
C THR A 76 2.55 20.02 27.32
N ILE A 77 1.39 19.65 27.85
CA ILE A 77 1.19 19.42 29.29
C ILE A 77 1.15 17.90 29.57
N PRO A 78 1.58 17.44 30.75
CA PRO A 78 1.51 16.01 31.12
C PRO A 78 0.07 15.48 31.19
N ASN A 79 -0.08 14.16 31.40
CA ASN A 79 -1.39 13.58 31.72
C ASN A 79 -1.94 14.19 33.02
N LEU A 80 -3.27 14.32 33.10
CA LEU A 80 -3.97 14.75 34.31
C LEU A 80 -3.74 13.78 35.47
N ALA A 81 -3.59 12.48 35.18
CA ALA A 81 -3.17 11.46 36.15
C ALA A 81 -1.81 11.75 36.79
N ASP A 82 -0.89 12.37 36.06
CA ASP A 82 0.44 12.75 36.57
C ASP A 82 0.39 14.06 37.36
N ILE A 83 -0.48 15.00 36.96
CA ILE A 83 -0.62 16.32 37.59
C ILE A 83 -1.41 16.24 38.90
N ASP A 84 -2.53 15.52 38.91
CA ASP A 84 -3.41 15.36 40.08
C ASP A 84 -3.93 13.92 40.17
N PRO A 85 -3.09 12.98 40.64
CA PRO A 85 -3.48 11.58 40.75
C PRO A 85 -4.67 11.37 41.70
N LEU A 86 -4.84 12.22 42.72
CA LEU A 86 -5.93 12.12 43.69
C LEU A 86 -7.28 12.44 43.03
N ARG A 87 -7.39 13.58 42.35
CA ARG A 87 -8.63 13.95 41.66
C ARG A 87 -8.90 13.09 40.42
N THR A 88 -7.86 12.57 39.79
CA THR A 88 -8.00 11.57 38.73
C THR A 88 -8.62 10.29 39.28
N ALA A 89 -8.12 9.80 40.42
CA ALA A 89 -8.71 8.64 41.11
C ALA A 89 -10.19 8.86 41.46
N GLU A 90 -10.53 10.04 41.97
CA GLU A 90 -11.91 10.44 42.26
C GLU A 90 -12.78 10.42 40.99
N LYS A 91 -12.32 11.02 39.89
CA LYS A 91 -13.04 11.10 38.60
C LYS A 91 -13.42 9.73 38.06
N TYR A 92 -12.49 8.77 38.11
CA TYR A 92 -12.70 7.42 37.58
C TYR A 92 -13.24 6.44 38.63
N ASN A 93 -13.46 6.90 39.88
CA ASN A 93 -13.84 6.06 41.01
C ASN A 93 -12.87 4.87 41.22
N LEU A 94 -11.57 5.16 41.17
CA LEU A 94 -10.47 4.21 41.33
C LEU A 94 -9.66 4.55 42.59
N LYS A 95 -8.81 3.62 43.04
CA LYS A 95 -7.82 3.93 44.08
C LYS A 95 -6.60 4.58 43.46
N ILE A 96 -5.86 5.37 44.25
CA ILE A 96 -4.64 6.04 43.75
C ILE A 96 -3.58 5.04 43.27
N GLU A 97 -3.51 3.86 43.89
CA GLU A 97 -2.59 2.80 43.45
C GLU A 97 -2.92 2.30 42.03
N ASP A 98 -4.20 2.33 41.65
CA ASP A 98 -4.69 1.89 40.34
C ASP A 98 -4.47 2.94 39.23
N ILE A 99 -4.12 4.18 39.59
CA ILE A 99 -3.79 5.27 38.66
C ILE A 99 -2.30 5.27 38.31
N LYS A 100 -1.45 4.84 39.24
CA LYS A 100 0.00 4.98 39.12
C LYS A 100 0.52 4.30 37.84
N GLY A 101 1.16 5.09 36.97
CA GLY A 101 1.75 4.62 35.73
C GLY A 101 0.76 4.37 34.58
N LYS A 102 -0.52 4.71 34.76
CA LYS A 102 -1.52 4.70 33.68
C LYS A 102 -1.68 6.09 33.10
N SER A 103 -1.83 6.12 31.78
CA SER A 103 -2.16 7.34 31.05
C SER A 103 -3.64 7.71 31.13
N ASP A 104 -3.99 8.97 30.88
CA ASP A 104 -5.39 9.42 30.88
C ASP A 104 -6.23 8.66 29.86
N PHE A 105 -5.63 8.29 28.73
CA PHE A 105 -6.27 7.47 27.71
C PHE A 105 -6.64 6.09 28.27
N GLU A 106 -5.70 5.38 28.89
CA GLU A 106 -5.96 4.06 29.49
C GLU A 106 -7.06 4.10 30.54
N LEU A 107 -7.09 5.14 31.36
CA LEU A 107 -8.10 5.33 32.40
C LEU A 107 -9.50 5.60 31.82
N SER A 108 -9.57 6.18 30.62
CA SER A 108 -10.83 6.47 29.92
C SER A 108 -11.47 5.27 29.24
N LEU A 109 -10.73 4.17 29.05
CA LEU A 109 -11.21 3.01 28.30
C LEU A 109 -12.29 2.25 29.07
N LYS A 110 -13.32 1.80 28.34
CA LYS A 110 -14.35 0.93 28.88
C LYS A 110 -13.74 -0.45 29.18
N LYS A 111 -13.69 -0.84 30.46
CA LYS A 111 -13.20 -2.15 30.90
C LYS A 111 -13.81 -3.30 30.08
N GLY A 112 -12.95 -4.15 29.52
CA GLY A 112 -13.34 -5.31 28.72
C GLY A 112 -13.72 -5.01 27.26
N SER A 113 -13.66 -3.75 26.81
CA SER A 113 -13.75 -3.45 25.37
C SER A 113 -12.51 -3.97 24.62
N SER A 114 -12.61 -4.16 23.30
CA SER A 114 -11.47 -4.56 22.47
C SER A 114 -10.27 -3.62 22.64
N LEU A 115 -10.53 -2.32 22.78
CA LEU A 115 -9.48 -1.31 22.95
C LEU A 115 -8.82 -1.42 24.33
N HIS A 116 -9.61 -1.63 25.39
CA HIS A 116 -9.09 -1.93 26.72
C HIS A 116 -8.23 -3.20 26.74
N LEU A 117 -8.74 -4.30 26.18
CA LEU A 117 -8.01 -5.57 26.10
C LEU A 117 -6.67 -5.40 25.37
N ARG A 118 -6.66 -4.66 24.26
CA ARG A 118 -5.46 -4.46 23.45
C ARG A 118 -4.43 -3.52 24.10
N VAL A 119 -4.88 -2.42 24.71
CA VAL A 119 -4.01 -1.36 25.23
C VAL A 119 -3.56 -1.68 26.65
N THR A 120 -4.48 -2.06 27.53
CA THR A 120 -4.21 -2.28 28.96
C THR A 120 -3.79 -3.71 29.23
N ASP A 121 -4.57 -4.68 28.77
CA ASP A 121 -4.31 -6.11 29.03
C ASP A 121 -3.29 -6.72 28.06
N LYS A 122 -2.79 -5.93 27.10
CA LYS A 122 -1.81 -6.29 26.07
C LYS A 122 -2.22 -7.53 25.25
N VAL A 123 -3.52 -7.77 25.10
CA VAL A 123 -4.05 -8.85 24.28
C VAL A 123 -3.80 -8.54 22.81
N LEU A 124 -2.96 -9.34 22.15
CA LEU A 124 -2.75 -9.24 20.71
C LEU A 124 -3.95 -9.76 19.93
N PRO A 125 -4.31 -9.15 18.78
CA PRO A 125 -5.30 -9.70 17.88
C PRO A 125 -4.86 -11.07 17.36
N VAL A 126 -5.84 -11.89 16.99
CA VAL A 126 -5.65 -13.24 16.46
C VAL A 126 -6.23 -13.34 15.06
N LEU A 127 -5.42 -13.80 14.12
CA LEU A 127 -5.85 -14.19 12.78
C LEU A 127 -5.86 -15.72 12.69
N LYS A 128 -7.01 -16.31 12.35
CA LYS A 128 -7.15 -17.74 12.07
C LYS A 128 -6.95 -18.01 10.58
N ILE A 129 -5.98 -18.86 10.23
CA ILE A 129 -5.71 -19.30 8.86
C ILE A 129 -5.80 -20.81 8.81
N ASP A 130 -6.76 -21.34 8.04
CA ASP A 130 -7.02 -22.79 7.88
C ASP A 130 -7.04 -23.56 9.22
N GLY A 131 -7.76 -23.02 10.21
CA GLY A 131 -7.88 -23.63 11.53
C GLY A 131 -6.75 -23.31 12.52
N HIS A 132 -5.64 -22.71 12.06
CA HIS A 132 -4.50 -22.33 12.90
C HIS A 132 -4.59 -20.89 13.38
N ASP A 133 -4.38 -20.66 14.67
CA ASP A 133 -4.41 -19.31 15.27
C ASP A 133 -3.02 -18.68 15.27
N PHE A 134 -2.93 -17.45 14.75
CA PHE A 134 -1.73 -16.63 14.76
C PHE A 134 -1.97 -15.35 15.55
N TYR A 135 -1.04 -14.98 16.43
CA TYR A 135 -0.97 -13.63 16.96
C TYR A 135 -0.54 -12.66 15.87
N VAL A 136 -1.26 -11.54 15.75
CA VAL A 136 -0.85 -10.39 14.96
C VAL A 136 0.15 -9.60 15.81
N ASP A 137 1.44 -9.78 15.54
CA ASP A 137 2.52 -9.25 16.36
C ASP A 137 3.21 -8.10 15.61
N MET A 138 2.71 -6.88 15.83
CA MET A 138 3.19 -5.69 15.13
C MET A 138 4.60 -5.27 15.54
N GLU A 139 5.02 -5.60 16.75
CA GLU A 139 6.37 -5.32 17.26
C GLU A 139 7.40 -6.21 16.56
N SER A 140 7.07 -7.48 16.38
CA SER A 140 7.89 -8.45 15.63
C SER A 140 7.64 -8.42 14.11
N ASP A 141 6.74 -7.56 13.64
CA ASP A 141 6.29 -7.43 12.25
C ASP A 141 5.88 -8.74 11.56
N LYS A 142 5.16 -9.60 12.28
CA LYS A 142 4.77 -10.93 11.76
C LYS A 142 3.48 -11.50 12.34
N LEU A 143 2.95 -12.51 11.66
CA LEU A 143 1.96 -13.44 12.19
C LEU A 143 2.68 -14.58 12.90
N ARG A 144 2.59 -14.64 14.23
CA ARG A 144 3.27 -15.64 15.05
C ARG A 144 2.30 -16.75 15.46
N PRO A 145 2.56 -18.04 15.15
CA PRO A 145 1.68 -19.12 15.57
C PRO A 145 1.49 -19.14 17.08
N LYS A 146 0.25 -19.35 17.52
CA LYS A 146 -0.10 -19.35 18.95
C LYS A 146 0.35 -20.61 19.67
N ASP A 147 0.41 -21.73 18.96
CA ASP A 147 0.72 -23.06 19.48
C ASP A 147 2.12 -23.56 19.10
N ASP A 148 2.89 -22.79 18.33
CA ASP A 148 4.27 -23.11 17.95
C ASP A 148 5.17 -21.87 18.03
N SER A 149 5.84 -21.72 19.18
CA SER A 149 6.77 -20.60 19.42
C SER A 149 8.09 -20.70 18.66
N ASN A 150 8.42 -21.87 18.10
CA ASN A 150 9.67 -22.09 17.34
C ASN A 150 9.47 -21.91 15.83
N SER A 151 8.22 -21.86 15.37
CA SER A 151 7.90 -21.54 13.98
C SER A 151 8.42 -20.15 13.61
N LYS A 152 8.86 -20.01 12.35
CA LYS A 152 9.25 -18.72 11.78
C LYS A 152 8.05 -17.77 11.73
N GLY A 153 6.84 -18.30 11.60
CA GLY A 153 5.62 -17.53 11.36
C GLY A 153 5.58 -16.98 9.94
N ILE A 154 4.79 -15.92 9.74
CA ILE A 154 4.67 -15.23 8.45
C ILE A 154 5.06 -13.77 8.63
N ASP A 155 6.25 -13.40 8.17
CA ASP A 155 6.75 -12.02 8.27
C ASP A 155 6.02 -11.11 7.28
N PHE A 156 5.48 -9.98 7.74
CA PHE A 156 4.72 -9.06 6.89
C PHE A 156 5.57 -8.46 5.75
N SER A 157 6.88 -8.28 5.99
CA SER A 157 7.83 -7.83 4.97
C SER A 157 7.93 -8.82 3.81
N THR A 158 7.91 -10.12 4.09
CA THR A 158 8.02 -11.18 3.06
C THR A 158 6.77 -11.32 2.21
N ILE A 159 5.61 -10.92 2.75
CA ILE A 159 4.33 -10.96 2.03
C ILE A 159 3.88 -9.58 1.53
N SER A 160 4.70 -8.55 1.66
CA SER A 160 4.35 -7.17 1.29
C SER A 160 3.91 -7.03 -0.17
N GLU A 161 4.58 -7.74 -1.08
CA GLU A 161 4.24 -7.76 -2.52
C GLU A 161 2.98 -8.57 -2.86
N TYR A 162 2.45 -9.33 -1.90
CA TYR A 162 1.18 -10.05 -2.04
C TYR A 162 -0.02 -9.24 -1.55
N TYR A 163 0.19 -7.96 -1.22
CA TYR A 163 -0.89 -7.03 -0.94
C TYR A 163 -1.56 -6.56 -2.23
N ASP A 164 -2.83 -6.91 -2.39
CA ASP A 164 -3.66 -6.43 -3.49
C ASP A 164 -4.35 -5.12 -3.08
N ARG A 165 -4.04 -4.04 -3.80
CA ARG A 165 -4.59 -2.70 -3.54
C ARG A 165 -6.06 -2.55 -3.93
N THR A 166 -6.55 -3.37 -4.86
CA THR A 166 -7.93 -3.36 -5.35
C THR A 166 -8.86 -3.95 -4.31
N VAL A 167 -8.50 -5.11 -3.75
CA VAL A 167 -9.29 -5.75 -2.68
C VAL A 167 -8.87 -5.33 -1.27
N GLN A 168 -7.78 -4.57 -1.13
CA GLN A 168 -7.22 -4.09 0.13
C GLN A 168 -6.89 -5.21 1.12
N ALA A 169 -6.33 -6.31 0.62
CA ALA A 169 -6.02 -7.50 1.40
C ALA A 169 -4.72 -8.15 0.93
N TYR A 170 -4.05 -8.87 1.83
CA TYR A 170 -3.04 -9.83 1.43
C TYR A 170 -3.71 -11.04 0.78
N ILE A 171 -3.18 -11.51 -0.34
CA ILE A 171 -3.54 -12.77 -0.99
C ILE A 171 -2.28 -13.61 -1.11
N ILE A 172 -2.06 -14.54 -0.17
CA ILE A 172 -0.79 -15.27 -0.08
C ILE A 172 -0.96 -16.77 -0.33
N PRO A 173 0.03 -17.42 -0.95
CA PRO A 173 0.17 -18.87 -0.87
C PRO A 173 0.62 -19.30 0.52
N TYR A 174 -0.14 -20.19 1.13
CA TYR A 174 0.04 -20.69 2.49
C TYR A 174 0.05 -22.21 2.49
N ASN A 175 0.99 -22.82 3.21
CA ASN A 175 1.05 -24.27 3.39
C ASN A 175 0.43 -24.64 4.75
N PRO A 176 -0.75 -25.30 4.80
CA PRO A 176 -1.39 -25.65 6.07
C PRO A 176 -0.61 -26.65 6.92
N LYS A 177 0.21 -27.51 6.31
CA LYS A 177 0.98 -28.52 7.04
C LYS A 177 2.14 -27.87 7.80
N THR A 178 2.89 -26.98 7.15
CA THR A 178 4.03 -26.29 7.77
C THR A 178 3.61 -25.01 8.50
N ARG A 179 2.44 -24.47 8.18
CA ARG A 179 1.87 -23.22 8.71
C ARG A 179 2.68 -21.98 8.35
N GLU A 180 3.29 -22.03 7.17
CA GLU A 180 4.18 -21.00 6.67
C GLU A 180 3.67 -20.44 5.35
N PHE A 181 4.04 -19.19 5.09
CA PHE A 181 3.99 -18.64 3.75
C PHE A 181 4.96 -19.44 2.85
N GLN A 182 4.47 -19.88 1.69
CA GLN A 182 5.26 -20.64 0.74
C GLN A 182 5.11 -20.02 -0.64
N GLU A 183 6.09 -19.23 -1.07
CA GLU A 183 6.09 -18.62 -2.40
C GLU A 183 5.93 -19.66 -3.51
N VAL A 184 5.07 -19.34 -4.47
CA VAL A 184 4.91 -20.14 -5.69
C VAL A 184 5.79 -19.55 -6.79
N ASP A 185 6.59 -20.40 -7.43
CA ASP A 185 7.39 -19.99 -8.58
C ASP A 185 6.49 -19.90 -9.83
N HIS A 186 6.13 -18.67 -10.18
CA HIS A 186 5.27 -18.35 -11.32
C HIS A 186 5.91 -18.64 -12.68
N ASP A 187 7.23 -18.81 -12.77
CA ASP A 187 7.93 -19.09 -14.02
C ASP A 187 8.10 -20.59 -14.24
N ALA A 188 8.08 -21.36 -13.15
CA ALA A 188 8.24 -22.80 -13.13
C ALA A 188 6.92 -23.58 -13.10
N ILE A 189 5.87 -23.00 -12.52
CA ILE A 189 4.66 -23.74 -12.18
C ILE A 189 3.94 -24.27 -13.43
N THR A 190 3.66 -25.58 -13.46
CA THR A 190 2.93 -26.24 -14.56
C THR A 190 1.66 -26.96 -14.10
N GLU A 191 1.43 -27.04 -12.79
CA GLU A 191 0.22 -27.61 -12.21
C GLU A 191 -0.10 -26.91 -10.89
N ILE A 192 -1.35 -27.03 -10.45
CA ILE A 192 -1.80 -26.48 -9.18
C ILE A 192 -1.07 -27.20 -8.03
N PRO A 193 -0.39 -26.48 -7.12
CA PRO A 193 0.27 -27.10 -5.98
C PRO A 193 -0.75 -27.79 -5.07
N LYS A 194 -0.43 -29.01 -4.62
CA LYS A 194 -1.34 -29.82 -3.79
C LYS A 194 -1.23 -29.54 -2.29
N GLU A 195 -0.12 -28.93 -1.86
CA GLU A 195 0.18 -28.71 -0.43
C GLU A 195 -0.01 -27.26 0.02
N ILE A 196 -0.29 -26.37 -0.93
CA ILE A 196 -0.48 -24.94 -0.72
C ILE A 196 -1.94 -24.63 -0.98
N ILE A 197 -2.47 -23.65 -0.26
CA ILE A 197 -3.75 -23.00 -0.52
C ILE A 197 -3.52 -21.49 -0.66
N MET A 198 -4.44 -20.80 -1.33
CA MET A 198 -4.42 -19.35 -1.40
C MET A 198 -5.32 -18.80 -0.31
N VAL A 199 -4.80 -17.92 0.54
CA VAL A 199 -5.55 -17.32 1.64
C VAL A 199 -5.56 -15.80 1.53
N GLN A 200 -6.71 -15.22 1.83
CA GLN A 200 -6.94 -13.78 1.82
C GLN A 200 -7.21 -13.26 3.24
N PHE A 201 -6.54 -12.20 3.64
CA PHE A 201 -6.81 -11.51 4.90
C PHE A 201 -6.44 -10.02 4.86
N PRO A 202 -7.01 -9.18 5.74
CA PRO A 202 -6.77 -7.73 5.71
C PRO A 202 -5.30 -7.32 5.87
N HIS A 203 -4.97 -6.10 5.43
CA HIS A 203 -3.67 -5.48 5.70
C HIS A 203 -3.35 -5.43 7.22
N GLN A 204 -2.06 -5.41 7.57
CA GLN A 204 -1.62 -5.41 8.98
C GLN A 204 -2.15 -4.22 9.81
N ILE A 205 -2.42 -3.08 9.17
CA ILE A 205 -3.08 -1.93 9.82
C ILE A 205 -4.51 -2.24 10.27
N GLU A 206 -5.25 -3.06 9.51
CA GLU A 206 -6.61 -3.46 9.87
C GLU A 206 -6.60 -4.61 10.87
N LEU A 207 -5.60 -5.49 10.80
CA LEU A 207 -5.42 -6.59 11.76
C LEU A 207 -5.08 -6.10 13.17
N ASP A 208 -4.23 -5.08 13.31
CA ASP A 208 -3.91 -4.46 14.60
C ASP A 208 -3.63 -2.96 14.46
N ARG A 209 -4.68 -2.15 14.32
CA ARG A 209 -4.56 -0.68 14.21
C ARG A 209 -3.85 -0.05 15.41
N VAL A 210 -4.09 -0.57 16.61
CA VAL A 210 -3.46 -0.06 17.84
C VAL A 210 -1.96 -0.36 17.83
N GLY A 211 -1.58 -1.60 17.50
CA GLY A 211 -0.18 -2.00 17.33
C GLY A 211 0.52 -1.21 16.22
N TRP A 212 -0.16 -1.01 15.08
CA TRP A 212 0.34 -0.18 13.99
C TRP A 212 0.60 1.26 14.42
N ASN A 213 -0.35 1.88 15.14
CA ASN A 213 -0.20 3.24 15.66
C ASN A 213 1.04 3.35 16.55
N MET A 214 1.18 2.45 17.53
CA MET A 214 2.32 2.44 18.45
C MET A 214 3.65 2.24 17.71
N LYS A 215 3.71 1.32 16.72
CA LYS A 215 4.90 1.09 15.89
C LYS A 215 5.36 2.34 15.15
N HIS A 216 4.43 3.20 14.74
CA HIS A 216 4.70 4.41 13.95
C HIS A 216 4.67 5.71 14.78
N GLY A 217 4.69 5.61 16.11
CA GLY A 217 4.76 6.78 17.01
C GLY A 217 3.45 7.55 17.18
N PHE A 218 2.32 6.99 16.75
CA PHE A 218 1.00 7.55 17.02
C PHE A 218 0.45 7.08 18.38
N GLY A 219 -0.45 7.87 18.97
CA GLY A 219 -1.18 7.46 20.16
C GLY A 219 -2.04 6.22 19.90
N PRO A 220 -2.23 5.32 20.88
CA PRO A 220 -2.92 4.05 20.69
C PRO A 220 -4.38 4.19 20.20
N GLY A 221 -5.06 5.28 20.52
CA GLY A 221 -6.43 5.58 20.06
C GLY A 221 -6.52 6.35 18.73
N TYR A 222 -5.39 6.69 18.10
CA TYR A 222 -5.38 7.52 16.90
C TYR A 222 -6.16 6.85 15.75
N ALA A 223 -7.20 7.52 15.24
CA ALA A 223 -8.08 7.00 14.20
C ALA A 223 -8.65 5.59 14.48
N VAL A 224 -8.85 5.24 15.76
CA VAL A 224 -9.50 3.99 16.18
C VAL A 224 -10.96 4.26 16.49
N ASP A 225 -11.86 3.64 15.74
CA ASP A 225 -13.27 3.52 16.11
C ASP A 225 -13.44 2.29 17.01
N GLU A 226 -13.67 2.52 18.30
CA GLU A 226 -13.81 1.46 19.31
C GLU A 226 -14.95 0.47 18.96
N ASN A 227 -16.00 0.92 18.27
CA ASN A 227 -17.12 0.05 17.88
C ASN A 227 -16.77 -0.88 16.70
N ARG A 228 -15.70 -0.57 15.95
CA ARG A 228 -15.25 -1.35 14.80
C ARG A 228 -13.97 -2.13 15.08
N LEU A 229 -13.34 -1.91 16.24
CA LEU A 229 -12.14 -2.62 16.63
C LEU A 229 -12.46 -4.07 17.02
N GLN A 230 -11.93 -5.00 16.24
CA GLN A 230 -12.02 -6.44 16.49
C GLN A 230 -10.63 -7.02 16.78
N LEU A 231 -10.58 -8.04 17.64
CA LEU A 231 -9.34 -8.75 17.99
C LEU A 231 -9.29 -10.17 17.40
N HIS A 232 -10.29 -10.58 16.64
CA HIS A 232 -10.38 -11.91 16.05
C HIS A 232 -10.73 -11.79 14.58
N PHE A 233 -9.90 -12.38 13.74
CA PHE A 233 -10.02 -12.39 12.30
C PHE A 233 -9.96 -13.82 11.79
N THR A 234 -10.56 -14.08 10.63
CA THR A 234 -10.45 -15.37 9.94
C THR A 234 -10.09 -15.09 8.49
N ALA A 235 -9.05 -15.74 7.99
CA ALA A 235 -8.66 -15.67 6.60
C ALA A 235 -9.65 -16.46 5.73
N GLU A 236 -9.94 -15.93 4.55
CA GLU A 236 -10.74 -16.64 3.54
C GLU A 236 -9.82 -17.51 2.70
N THR A 237 -10.19 -18.77 2.46
CA THR A 237 -9.50 -19.60 1.47
C THR A 237 -10.07 -19.30 0.08
N LEU A 238 -9.20 -18.86 -0.83
CA LEU A 238 -9.58 -18.56 -2.20
C LEU A 238 -9.40 -19.78 -3.12
N PRO A 239 -10.34 -20.03 -4.04
CA PRO A 239 -10.13 -21.01 -5.08
C PRO A 239 -9.08 -20.50 -6.08
N TRP A 240 -8.24 -21.39 -6.60
CA TRP A 240 -7.15 -21.05 -7.51
C TRP A 240 -7.59 -20.28 -8.77
N ASN A 241 -8.82 -20.49 -9.24
CA ASN A 241 -9.37 -19.77 -10.40
C ASN A 241 -9.66 -18.28 -10.17
N LYS A 242 -9.57 -17.81 -8.92
CA LYS A 242 -9.63 -16.39 -8.55
C LYS A 242 -8.23 -15.80 -8.33
N THR A 243 -7.18 -16.52 -8.71
CA THR A 243 -5.79 -16.08 -8.58
C THR A 243 -5.11 -16.13 -9.94
N ASN A 244 -3.90 -15.59 -10.02
CA ASN A 244 -3.08 -15.58 -11.24
C ASN A 244 -2.32 -16.89 -11.54
N ILE A 245 -2.51 -17.88 -10.70
CA ILE A 245 -1.78 -19.15 -10.77
C ILE A 245 -2.19 -19.98 -12.00
N PRO A 246 -3.48 -20.12 -12.36
CA PRO A 246 -3.88 -20.81 -13.57
C PRO A 246 -3.31 -20.19 -14.85
N GLU A 247 -3.19 -18.86 -14.90
CA GLU A 247 -2.61 -18.15 -16.05
C GLU A 247 -1.10 -18.38 -16.15
N SER A 248 -0.41 -18.37 -15.00
CA SER A 248 1.01 -18.74 -14.90
C SER A 248 1.22 -20.18 -15.41
N ILE A 249 0.39 -21.12 -14.96
CA ILE A 249 0.41 -22.52 -15.43
C ILE A 249 0.21 -22.60 -16.95
N ALA A 250 -0.83 -21.95 -17.47
CA ALA A 250 -1.15 -21.98 -18.89
C ALA A 250 -0.01 -21.42 -19.75
N ARG A 251 0.58 -20.29 -19.31
CA ARG A 251 1.75 -19.67 -19.94
C ARG A 251 2.94 -20.62 -19.97
N ASN A 252 3.30 -21.21 -18.84
CA ASN A 252 4.48 -22.05 -18.72
C ASN A 252 4.32 -23.35 -19.52
N ILE A 253 3.12 -23.94 -19.57
CA ILE A 253 2.81 -25.09 -20.43
C ILE A 253 2.97 -24.73 -21.92
N GLU A 254 2.53 -23.53 -22.34
CA GLU A 254 2.70 -23.05 -23.72
C GLU A 254 4.18 -22.85 -24.08
N GLU A 255 4.96 -22.25 -23.18
CA GLU A 255 6.41 -22.08 -23.34
C GLU A 255 7.12 -23.43 -23.49
N LEU A 256 6.83 -24.39 -22.61
CA LEU A 256 7.40 -25.73 -22.69
C LEU A 256 7.07 -26.45 -24.02
N LYS A 257 5.86 -26.25 -24.57
CA LYS A 257 5.50 -26.78 -25.89
C LYS A 257 6.32 -26.11 -26.99
N THR A 258 6.50 -24.80 -26.91
CA THR A 258 7.24 -24.01 -27.90
C THR A 258 8.73 -24.37 -27.88
N GLU A 259 9.32 -24.51 -26.69
CA GLU A 259 10.71 -24.95 -26.52
C GLU A 259 10.95 -26.37 -27.02
N LYS A 260 10.02 -27.31 -26.76
CA LYS A 260 10.11 -28.66 -27.31
C LYS A 260 10.10 -28.65 -28.84
N ASN A 261 9.25 -27.83 -29.45
CA ASN A 261 9.18 -27.68 -30.90
C ASN A 261 10.42 -26.98 -31.49
N ALA A 262 11.04 -26.07 -30.75
CA ALA A 262 12.30 -25.41 -31.15
C ALA A 262 13.51 -26.36 -31.03
N LYS A 263 13.58 -27.16 -29.95
CA LYS A 263 14.64 -28.14 -29.72
C LYS A 263 14.60 -29.33 -30.69
N THR A 264 13.46 -29.62 -31.33
CA THR A 264 13.39 -30.56 -32.45
C THR A 264 13.99 -30.03 -33.75
N ASN A 265 14.34 -28.74 -33.85
CA ASN A 265 14.88 -28.10 -35.05
C ASN A 265 16.32 -27.57 -34.92
N ASP A 266 16.98 -27.66 -33.76
CA ASP A 266 18.39 -27.27 -33.59
C ASP A 266 19.04 -27.94 -32.36
N PRO A 267 20.03 -28.84 -32.54
CA PRO A 267 20.62 -29.60 -31.45
C PRO A 267 21.87 -28.92 -30.87
N GLN A 268 21.71 -27.84 -30.09
CA GLN A 268 22.72 -27.43 -29.11
C GLN A 268 22.22 -26.33 -28.15
N ASN A 269 21.82 -26.70 -26.93
CA ASN A 269 22.13 -25.88 -25.74
C ASN A 269 21.91 -26.70 -24.45
N PRO A 270 22.97 -27.11 -23.72
CA PRO A 270 22.85 -27.21 -22.28
C PRO A 270 22.81 -25.75 -21.76
N ILE A 271 22.16 -25.39 -20.66
CA ILE A 271 22.74 -25.51 -19.33
C ILE A 271 21.72 -24.91 -18.34
N ASP A 272 21.46 -25.59 -17.23
CA ASP A 272 20.60 -25.12 -16.12
C ASP A 272 21.42 -24.75 -14.85
N LEU A 273 22.66 -25.28 -14.71
CA LEU A 273 23.55 -24.94 -13.58
C LEU A 273 24.36 -23.63 -13.74
N THR A 274 24.43 -23.02 -14.93
CA THR A 274 25.30 -21.84 -15.19
C THR A 274 24.61 -20.51 -15.00
N ALA A 275 23.28 -20.42 -15.02
CA ALA A 275 22.62 -19.12 -15.05
C ALA A 275 22.83 -18.32 -13.75
N TYR A 276 22.70 -18.97 -12.59
CA TYR A 276 23.00 -18.35 -11.30
C TYR A 276 24.46 -17.89 -11.23
N GLU A 277 25.42 -18.75 -11.60
CA GLU A 277 26.85 -18.37 -11.62
C GLU A 277 27.14 -17.23 -12.60
N MET A 278 26.53 -17.26 -13.79
CA MET A 278 26.67 -16.19 -14.78
C MET A 278 26.16 -14.87 -14.24
N ARG A 279 25.01 -14.87 -13.56
CA ARG A 279 24.41 -13.65 -13.01
C ARG A 279 25.11 -13.13 -11.75
N VAL A 280 25.45 -14.03 -10.83
CA VAL A 280 25.97 -13.69 -9.49
C VAL A 280 27.48 -13.52 -9.54
N ASN A 281 28.22 -14.49 -10.09
CA ASN A 281 29.69 -14.50 -10.06
C ASN A 281 30.29 -13.75 -11.25
N LYS A 282 29.69 -13.85 -12.45
CA LYS A 282 30.19 -13.18 -13.67
C LYS A 282 29.49 -11.85 -13.98
N GLY A 283 28.45 -11.48 -13.22
CA GLY A 283 27.74 -10.22 -13.39
C GLY A 283 26.95 -10.08 -14.69
N ILE A 284 26.67 -11.18 -15.40
CA ILE A 284 25.92 -11.15 -16.66
C ILE A 284 24.46 -10.78 -16.38
N LEU A 285 24.00 -9.67 -16.94
CA LEU A 285 22.60 -9.26 -16.85
C LEU A 285 21.70 -10.16 -17.70
N PRO A 286 20.48 -10.46 -17.25
CA PRO A 286 19.48 -11.09 -18.10
C PRO A 286 19.17 -10.22 -19.32
N THR A 287 18.65 -10.85 -20.35
CA THR A 287 18.30 -10.19 -21.60
C THR A 287 16.87 -10.51 -21.99
N ILE A 288 16.21 -9.56 -22.65
CA ILE A 288 14.89 -9.76 -23.25
C ILE A 288 14.92 -9.33 -24.71
N ASN A 289 14.38 -10.17 -25.60
CA ASN A 289 14.12 -9.80 -26.98
C ASN A 289 12.70 -9.23 -27.12
N ILE A 290 12.58 -8.01 -27.64
CA ILE A 290 11.32 -7.34 -27.92
C ILE A 290 11.28 -7.01 -29.42
N ALA A 291 10.42 -7.72 -30.14
CA ALA A 291 10.23 -7.54 -31.59
C ALA A 291 11.53 -7.54 -32.41
N GLY A 292 12.47 -8.44 -32.05
CA GLY A 292 13.75 -8.60 -32.74
C GLY A 292 14.90 -7.79 -32.13
N HIS A 293 14.63 -6.82 -31.25
CA HIS A 293 15.66 -6.03 -30.58
C HIS A 293 15.97 -6.55 -29.18
N THR A 294 17.24 -6.55 -28.78
CA THR A 294 17.67 -7.17 -27.50
C THR A 294 18.04 -6.10 -26.48
N PHE A 295 17.48 -6.24 -25.28
CA PHE A 295 17.75 -5.38 -24.14
C PHE A 295 18.40 -6.17 -23.01
N TYR A 296 19.28 -5.52 -22.25
CA TYR A 296 19.67 -5.95 -20.92
C TYR A 296 18.63 -5.53 -19.90
N VAL A 297 18.28 -6.42 -18.99
CA VAL A 297 17.46 -6.12 -17.82
C VAL A 297 18.38 -5.52 -16.76
N ASP A 298 18.30 -4.21 -16.55
CA ASP A 298 19.24 -3.46 -15.70
C ASP A 298 18.48 -2.83 -14.52
N ILE A 299 18.23 -3.63 -13.49
CA ILE A 299 17.48 -3.21 -12.28
C ILE A 299 18.13 -2.01 -11.60
N ARG A 300 19.46 -1.94 -11.60
CA ARG A 300 20.19 -0.82 -10.99
C ARG A 300 19.94 0.50 -11.74
N MET A 301 19.73 0.43 -13.05
CA MET A 301 19.45 1.60 -13.89
C MET A 301 17.94 1.82 -14.10
N ASP A 302 17.08 1.06 -13.42
CA ASP A 302 15.63 1.12 -13.56
C ASP A 302 15.14 0.97 -15.01
N LYS A 303 15.79 0.13 -15.83
CA LYS A 303 15.40 0.02 -17.25
C LYS A 303 15.77 -1.27 -17.95
N LEU A 304 15.06 -1.54 -19.04
CA LEU A 304 15.52 -2.36 -20.15
C LEU A 304 16.47 -1.51 -21.01
N ARG A 305 17.76 -1.77 -20.89
CA ARG A 305 18.81 -1.03 -21.59
C ARG A 305 19.13 -1.69 -22.93
N PRO A 306 19.04 -0.99 -24.08
CA PRO A 306 19.41 -1.53 -25.38
C PRO A 306 20.81 -2.14 -25.38
N LYS A 307 20.99 -3.26 -26.08
CA LYS A 307 22.29 -3.93 -26.19
C LYS A 307 23.23 -3.25 -27.19
N ASP A 308 22.67 -2.68 -28.25
CA ASP A 308 23.35 -2.18 -29.44
C ASP A 308 22.92 -0.76 -29.86
N ASP A 309 21.92 -0.18 -29.20
CA ASP A 309 21.41 1.18 -29.46
C ASP A 309 21.61 2.09 -28.24
N PHE A 310 22.83 2.61 -28.07
CA PHE A 310 23.19 3.44 -26.91
C PHE A 310 22.57 4.85 -26.92
N LEU A 311 21.94 5.26 -28.03
CA LEU A 311 21.24 6.54 -28.14
C LEU A 311 19.78 6.44 -27.69
N SER A 312 19.17 5.25 -27.83
CA SER A 312 17.87 4.97 -27.26
C SER A 312 17.91 5.07 -25.73
N LYS A 313 16.87 5.66 -25.16
CA LYS A 313 16.69 5.73 -23.71
C LYS A 313 16.44 4.33 -23.11
N GLY A 314 15.97 3.41 -23.93
CA GLY A 314 15.47 2.10 -23.53
C GLY A 314 14.03 2.18 -23.05
N ILE A 315 13.65 1.24 -22.18
CA ILE A 315 12.33 1.23 -21.52
C ILE A 315 12.57 1.34 -20.03
N VAL A 316 12.23 2.48 -19.43
CA VAL A 316 12.39 2.74 -17.98
C VAL A 316 11.22 2.11 -17.23
N PHE A 317 11.48 1.31 -16.18
CA PHE A 317 10.42 0.58 -15.47
C PHE A 317 9.47 1.51 -14.74
N SER A 318 9.99 2.56 -14.08
CA SER A 318 9.14 3.59 -13.44
C SER A 318 8.23 4.35 -14.41
N GLU A 319 8.60 4.47 -15.69
CA GLU A 319 7.73 5.10 -16.71
C GLU A 319 6.59 4.19 -17.16
N ILE A 320 6.72 2.87 -16.97
CA ILE A 320 5.71 1.88 -17.38
C ILE A 320 4.98 1.24 -16.20
N GLU A 321 5.15 1.73 -14.97
CA GLU A 321 4.53 1.18 -13.76
C GLU A 321 3.01 1.07 -13.90
N ASN A 322 2.36 2.06 -14.53
CA ASN A 322 0.91 2.07 -14.78
C ASN A 322 0.43 0.99 -15.76
N TYR A 323 1.34 0.31 -16.47
CA TYR A 323 1.05 -0.78 -17.40
C TYR A 323 1.30 -2.16 -16.79
N TYR A 324 1.70 -2.21 -15.52
CA TYR A 324 1.86 -3.44 -14.77
C TYR A 324 0.50 -4.04 -14.42
N ASP A 325 0.29 -5.29 -14.81
CA ASP A 325 -0.86 -6.08 -14.43
C ASP A 325 -0.44 -6.99 -13.25
N LEU A 326 -0.91 -6.64 -12.05
CA LEU A 326 -0.56 -7.34 -10.80
C LEU A 326 -0.96 -8.82 -10.85
N ASP A 327 -2.12 -9.11 -11.44
CA ASP A 327 -2.60 -10.47 -11.62
C ASP A 327 -1.61 -11.20 -12.53
N LYS A 328 -1.38 -10.70 -13.75
CA LYS A 328 -0.50 -11.41 -14.71
C LYS A 328 0.98 -11.38 -14.35
N ARG A 329 1.38 -10.49 -13.43
CA ARG A 329 2.77 -10.14 -13.09
C ARG A 329 3.59 -9.77 -14.32
N CYS A 330 2.95 -9.07 -15.25
CA CYS A 330 3.55 -8.67 -16.53
C CYS A 330 3.23 -7.21 -16.83
N TYR A 331 4.12 -6.57 -17.55
CA TYR A 331 3.84 -5.35 -18.27
C TYR A 331 3.16 -5.65 -19.59
N THR A 332 2.17 -4.84 -19.99
CA THR A 332 1.67 -4.81 -21.37
C THR A 332 1.74 -3.39 -21.90
N ILE A 333 2.82 -3.06 -22.62
CA ILE A 333 3.15 -1.68 -22.99
C ILE A 333 3.01 -1.42 -24.49
N PRO A 334 2.64 -0.20 -24.88
CA PRO A 334 2.91 0.38 -26.18
C PRO A 334 4.42 0.52 -26.44
N TYR A 335 4.90 -0.11 -27.50
CA TYR A 335 6.31 -0.13 -27.88
C TYR A 335 6.49 0.32 -29.33
N ASN A 336 7.47 1.19 -29.55
CA ASN A 336 7.86 1.64 -30.87
C ASN A 336 9.04 0.78 -31.39
N PRO A 337 8.82 -0.12 -32.37
CA PRO A 337 9.86 -1.00 -32.87
C PRO A 337 10.92 -0.29 -33.73
N LYS A 338 10.76 0.99 -34.05
CA LYS A 338 11.76 1.77 -34.79
C LYS A 338 12.72 2.51 -33.86
N THR A 339 12.22 3.08 -32.77
CA THR A 339 13.04 3.79 -31.78
C THR A 339 13.48 2.90 -30.62
N HIS A 340 12.91 1.69 -30.51
CA HIS A 340 13.17 0.74 -29.45
C HIS A 340 12.82 1.26 -28.05
N GLU A 341 11.79 2.11 -27.98
CA GLU A 341 11.38 2.80 -26.76
C GLU A 341 9.91 2.54 -26.44
N PHE A 342 9.57 2.68 -25.16
CA PHE A 342 8.19 2.86 -24.74
C PHE A 342 7.67 4.20 -25.30
N GLN A 343 6.47 4.20 -25.84
CA GLN A 343 5.85 5.42 -26.35
C GLN A 343 4.36 5.42 -26.04
N GLU A 344 3.96 6.35 -25.19
CA GLU A 344 2.57 6.47 -24.75
C GLU A 344 1.64 6.98 -25.88
N PRO A 345 0.54 6.26 -26.20
CA PRO A 345 -0.49 6.74 -27.10
C PRO A 345 -1.27 7.92 -26.52
N ASP A 346 -1.76 8.82 -27.37
CA ASP A 346 -2.70 9.85 -26.95
C ASP A 346 -4.10 9.25 -26.69
N TYR A 347 -4.33 8.77 -25.48
CA TYR A 347 -5.58 8.14 -25.07
C TYR A 347 -6.81 9.04 -25.20
N ARG A 348 -6.64 10.36 -25.17
CA ARG A 348 -7.77 11.31 -25.18
C ARG A 348 -8.44 11.35 -26.55
N ASP A 349 -7.64 11.39 -27.61
CA ASP A 349 -8.11 11.64 -28.96
C ASP A 349 -7.96 10.46 -29.92
N ILE A 350 -7.41 9.33 -29.45
CA ILE A 350 -7.23 8.14 -30.26
C ILE A 350 -8.57 7.57 -30.76
N LYS A 351 -8.64 7.30 -32.07
CA LYS A 351 -9.82 6.79 -32.78
C LYS A 351 -9.55 5.51 -33.58
N GLU A 352 -8.29 5.17 -33.79
CA GLU A 352 -7.84 3.94 -34.45
C GLU A 352 -6.60 3.41 -33.74
N PHE A 353 -6.30 2.12 -33.90
CA PHE A 353 -5.08 1.56 -33.33
C PHE A 353 -3.84 2.20 -33.97
N PRO A 354 -2.79 2.48 -33.19
CA PRO A 354 -1.56 3.06 -33.70
C PRO A 354 -0.90 2.09 -34.67
N LYS A 355 -0.40 2.62 -35.80
CA LYS A 355 0.22 1.83 -36.89
C LYS A 355 1.73 1.69 -36.72
N ASP A 356 2.31 2.64 -36.00
CA ASP A 356 3.72 2.76 -35.66
C ASP A 356 4.07 2.10 -34.32
N LEU A 357 3.06 1.80 -33.49
CA LEU A 357 3.25 1.13 -32.20
C LEU A 357 2.68 -0.30 -32.21
N ILE A 358 3.30 -1.16 -31.42
CA ILE A 358 2.79 -2.50 -31.12
C ILE A 358 2.61 -2.66 -29.60
N ALA A 359 1.65 -3.48 -29.18
CA ALA A 359 1.58 -3.90 -27.79
C ALA A 359 2.50 -5.10 -27.57
N VAL A 360 3.39 -4.98 -26.59
CA VAL A 360 4.28 -6.07 -26.17
C VAL A 360 4.05 -6.38 -24.70
N GLN A 361 4.07 -7.66 -24.37
CA GLN A 361 3.91 -8.15 -23.01
C GLN A 361 5.15 -8.90 -22.57
N PHE A 362 5.63 -8.58 -21.36
CA PHE A 362 6.76 -9.25 -20.75
C PHE A 362 6.63 -9.26 -19.21
N PRO A 363 7.31 -10.20 -18.51
CA PRO A 363 7.26 -10.29 -17.05
C PRO A 363 7.74 -9.01 -16.35
N SER A 364 7.39 -8.82 -15.08
CA SER A 364 7.96 -7.72 -14.28
C SER A 364 9.48 -7.84 -14.14
N GLU A 365 10.13 -6.74 -13.83
CA GLU A 365 11.54 -6.61 -13.53
C GLU A 365 12.00 -7.57 -12.41
N ARG A 366 11.14 -7.85 -11.41
CA ARG A 366 11.38 -8.89 -10.39
C ARG A 366 11.52 -10.27 -11.02
N LEU A 367 10.70 -10.61 -12.01
CA LEU A 367 10.76 -11.90 -12.71
C LEU A 367 11.87 -11.95 -13.75
N LEU A 368 12.14 -10.81 -14.42
CA LEU A 368 13.18 -10.70 -15.43
C LEU A 368 14.61 -10.76 -14.86
N ASP A 369 14.84 -10.19 -13.67
CA ASP A 369 16.13 -10.28 -12.97
C ASP A 369 15.94 -10.37 -11.45
N ARG A 370 15.47 -11.53 -10.98
CA ARG A 370 15.22 -11.78 -9.55
C ARG A 370 16.45 -11.56 -8.67
N ILE A 371 17.64 -11.92 -9.15
CA ILE A 371 18.90 -11.65 -8.43
C ILE A 371 19.16 -10.14 -8.32
N GLY A 372 18.99 -9.41 -9.43
CA GLY A 372 19.12 -7.96 -9.47
C GLY A 372 18.13 -7.27 -8.52
N TRP A 373 16.87 -7.71 -8.54
CA TRP A 373 15.81 -7.25 -7.65
C TRP A 373 16.15 -7.49 -6.19
N ASN A 374 16.48 -8.74 -5.81
CA ASN A 374 16.81 -9.10 -4.45
C ASN A 374 17.97 -8.25 -3.91
N ARG A 375 19.03 -8.07 -4.72
CA ARG A 375 20.16 -7.21 -4.37
C ARG A 375 19.76 -5.75 -4.20
N HIS A 376 18.89 -5.22 -5.06
CA HIS A 376 18.46 -3.83 -5.02
C HIS A 376 17.65 -3.51 -3.76
N TYR A 377 16.75 -4.41 -3.37
CA TYR A 377 15.82 -4.22 -2.25
C TYR A 377 16.28 -4.87 -0.94
N GLY A 378 17.49 -5.45 -0.90
CA GLY A 378 18.08 -5.98 0.33
C GLY A 378 17.53 -7.36 0.77
N PHE A 379 16.94 -8.11 -0.16
CA PHE A 379 16.55 -9.50 0.08
C PHE A 379 17.75 -10.46 -0.06
N GLU A 380 17.65 -11.62 0.58
CA GLU A 380 18.56 -12.74 0.32
C GLU A 380 18.60 -13.06 -1.18
N LEU A 381 19.79 -13.28 -1.75
CA LEU A 381 19.93 -13.43 -3.21
C LEU A 381 19.08 -14.57 -3.78
N THR A 382 18.90 -15.65 -3.02
CA THR A 382 18.10 -16.82 -3.39
C THR A 382 16.61 -16.68 -3.08
N HIS A 383 16.16 -15.53 -2.55
CA HIS A 383 14.76 -15.30 -2.24
C HIS A 383 13.88 -15.47 -3.49
N GLY A 384 12.89 -16.35 -3.39
CA GLY A 384 11.96 -16.68 -4.47
C GLY A 384 12.51 -17.48 -5.65
N LEU A 385 13.69 -18.13 -5.54
CA LEU A 385 14.29 -18.96 -6.60
C LEU A 385 13.99 -20.48 -6.47
N ALA A 386 12.81 -20.87 -5.97
CA ALA A 386 12.52 -22.27 -5.69
C ALA A 386 12.16 -23.09 -6.94
N GLY A 387 12.98 -24.10 -7.29
CA GLY A 387 12.58 -25.25 -8.11
C GLY A 387 13.25 -25.38 -9.47
N ASN A 388 13.25 -24.36 -10.33
CA ASN A 388 13.64 -24.49 -11.74
C ASN A 388 14.78 -23.57 -12.21
N GLY A 389 15.56 -22.99 -11.29
CA GLY A 389 16.75 -22.22 -11.65
C GLY A 389 16.46 -20.80 -12.17
N LEU A 390 17.51 -20.08 -12.55
CA LEU A 390 17.45 -18.68 -12.99
C LEU A 390 17.39 -18.61 -14.53
N LYS A 391 16.42 -17.89 -15.09
CA LYS A 391 16.36 -17.62 -16.54
C LYS A 391 17.08 -16.31 -16.87
N LEU A 392 17.98 -16.33 -17.87
CA LEU A 392 18.73 -15.13 -18.32
C LEU A 392 18.30 -14.62 -19.69
N GLN A 393 17.41 -15.33 -20.39
CA GLN A 393 16.98 -14.97 -21.73
C GLN A 393 15.46 -15.06 -21.80
N PHE A 394 14.84 -13.94 -22.16
CA PHE A 394 13.40 -13.77 -22.26
C PHE A 394 13.03 -13.29 -23.66
N THR A 395 11.78 -13.51 -24.04
CA THR A 395 11.20 -12.99 -25.29
C THR A 395 9.84 -12.39 -24.97
N ALA A 396 9.62 -11.14 -25.32
CA ALA A 396 8.33 -10.50 -25.16
C ALA A 396 7.31 -11.05 -26.17
N LYS A 397 6.07 -11.21 -25.70
CA LYS A 397 4.95 -11.63 -26.56
C LYS A 397 4.32 -10.41 -27.22
N ARG A 398 4.07 -10.48 -28.53
CA ARG A 398 3.27 -9.46 -29.21
C ARG A 398 1.78 -9.70 -28.91
N ILE A 399 1.10 -8.70 -28.42
CA ILE A 399 -0.33 -8.75 -28.09
C ILE A 399 -1.12 -7.98 -29.16
N PRO A 400 -2.19 -8.54 -29.74
CA PRO A 400 -3.10 -7.78 -30.59
C PRO A 400 -3.76 -6.63 -29.81
N TRP A 401 -3.83 -5.43 -30.38
CA TRP A 401 -4.39 -4.26 -29.71
C TRP A 401 -5.84 -4.47 -29.24
N GLU A 402 -6.60 -5.32 -29.93
CA GLU A 402 -7.97 -5.72 -29.61
C GLU A 402 -8.10 -6.41 -28.24
N LYS A 403 -7.01 -6.98 -27.72
CA LYS A 403 -6.94 -7.65 -26.42
C LYS A 403 -6.43 -6.73 -25.30
N THR A 404 -6.23 -5.45 -25.58
CA THR A 404 -5.71 -4.46 -24.63
C THR A 404 -6.80 -3.44 -24.25
N ILE A 405 -6.55 -2.66 -23.20
CA ILE A 405 -7.46 -1.58 -22.77
C ILE A 405 -7.72 -0.53 -23.87
N LEU A 406 -6.79 -0.39 -24.84
CA LEU A 406 -6.90 0.57 -25.92
C LEU A 406 -8.13 0.34 -26.80
N ALA A 407 -8.57 -0.91 -26.94
CA ALA A 407 -9.77 -1.25 -27.70
C ALA A 407 -11.03 -0.59 -27.10
N ASP A 408 -11.12 -0.54 -25.77
CA ASP A 408 -12.27 0.06 -25.08
C ASP A 408 -12.17 1.58 -25.02
N VAL A 409 -10.96 2.13 -24.91
CA VAL A 409 -10.71 3.57 -25.04
C VAL A 409 -11.16 4.09 -26.41
N ILE A 410 -10.77 3.42 -27.50
CA ILE A 410 -11.19 3.80 -28.86
C ILE A 410 -12.71 3.72 -29.01
N LYS A 411 -13.36 2.66 -28.50
CA LYS A 411 -14.83 2.56 -28.52
C LYS A 411 -15.49 3.71 -27.77
N SER A 412 -14.93 4.12 -26.63
CA SER A 412 -15.43 5.25 -25.84
C SER A 412 -15.30 6.57 -26.60
N ASN A 413 -14.11 6.88 -27.13
CA ASN A 413 -13.84 8.11 -27.87
C ASN A 413 -14.72 8.24 -29.13
N LEU A 414 -14.94 7.13 -29.85
CA LEU A 414 -15.84 7.09 -31.00
C LEU A 414 -17.31 7.33 -30.63
N LYS A 415 -17.76 6.88 -29.44
CA LYS A 415 -19.12 7.17 -28.95
C LYS A 415 -19.27 8.64 -28.59
N THR A 416 -18.33 9.21 -27.83
CA THR A 416 -18.34 10.62 -27.43
C THR A 416 -18.33 11.55 -28.64
N GLY A 417 -17.51 11.24 -29.66
CA GLY A 417 -17.48 12.00 -30.91
C GLY A 417 -18.76 11.89 -31.76
N LYS A 418 -19.51 10.78 -31.67
CA LYS A 418 -20.82 10.63 -32.35
C LYS A 418 -21.91 11.45 -31.64
N SER A 419 -21.95 11.42 -30.31
CA SER A 419 -22.92 12.19 -29.53
C SER A 419 -22.71 13.71 -29.63
N ALA A 420 -21.45 14.17 -29.73
CA ALA A 420 -21.14 15.58 -30.00
C ALA A 420 -21.63 16.02 -31.38
N ASN A 421 -21.36 15.22 -32.42
CA ASN A 421 -21.82 15.49 -33.78
C ASN A 421 -23.36 15.45 -33.95
N GLU A 422 -24.07 14.59 -33.20
CA GLU A 422 -25.53 14.59 -33.20
C GLU A 422 -26.13 15.82 -32.51
N ASN A 423 -25.50 16.32 -31.45
CA ASN A 423 -25.90 17.55 -30.78
C ASN A 423 -25.60 18.79 -31.64
N ASP A 424 -24.46 18.82 -32.33
CA ASP A 424 -24.12 19.90 -33.27
C ASP A 424 -25.05 19.90 -34.50
N ARG A 425 -25.41 18.72 -35.02
CA ARG A 425 -26.42 18.62 -36.10
C ARG A 425 -27.81 19.08 -35.65
N LYS A 426 -28.23 18.78 -34.42
CA LYS A 426 -29.50 19.28 -33.85
C LYS A 426 -29.47 20.80 -33.58
N GLN A 427 -28.32 21.37 -33.23
CA GLN A 427 -28.17 22.82 -33.08
C GLN A 427 -28.15 23.55 -34.44
N GLN A 428 -27.49 22.98 -35.45
CA GLN A 428 -27.50 23.53 -36.82
C GLN A 428 -28.88 23.44 -37.49
N SER A 429 -29.64 22.36 -37.29
CA SER A 429 -31.02 22.27 -37.78
C SER A 429 -31.94 23.29 -37.11
N ASN A 430 -31.78 23.50 -35.79
CA ASN A 430 -32.54 24.52 -35.05
C ASN A 430 -32.15 25.97 -35.41
N GLN A 431 -30.93 26.22 -35.89
CA GLN A 431 -30.52 27.52 -36.41
C GLN A 431 -31.03 27.77 -37.84
N GLN A 432 -31.10 26.73 -38.69
CA GLN A 432 -31.73 26.84 -40.01
C GLN A 432 -33.23 27.13 -39.92
N GLU A 433 -33.97 26.49 -39.01
CA GLU A 433 -35.41 26.80 -38.81
C GLU A 433 -35.66 28.21 -38.24
N LYS A 434 -34.74 28.77 -37.43
CA LYS A 434 -34.86 30.16 -36.95
C LYS A 434 -34.48 31.21 -37.99
N SER A 435 -33.69 30.85 -39.01
CA SER A 435 -33.32 31.74 -40.12
C SER A 435 -34.38 31.82 -41.22
N SER A 436 -35.21 30.78 -41.41
CA SER A 436 -36.28 30.77 -42.42
C SER A 436 -37.58 31.45 -41.95
N SER A 437 -37.74 31.73 -40.64
CA SER A 437 -38.94 32.37 -40.08
C SER A 437 -38.88 33.91 -40.03
N LYS A 438 -37.80 34.55 -40.49
CA LYS A 438 -37.66 36.01 -40.57
C LYS A 438 -37.56 36.48 -42.03
N GLY A 439 -38.65 36.36 -42.77
CA GLY A 439 -38.67 36.85 -44.15
C GLY A 439 -39.98 36.69 -44.92
N ARG A 440 -41.11 37.22 -44.40
CA ARG A 440 -42.12 37.94 -45.23
C ARG A 440 -43.28 38.49 -44.38
N LYS A 441 -43.26 39.82 -44.19
CA LYS A 441 -44.45 40.67 -44.15
C LYS A 441 -44.12 41.89 -45.00
N MET A 442 -44.53 41.86 -46.26
CA MET A 442 -45.33 42.85 -46.97
C MET A 442 -45.69 42.27 -48.34
#